data_AF-A0A556VZJ4-F1
#
_entry.id   AF-A0A556VZJ4-F1
#
_cell.length_a   1.000
_cell.length_b   1.000
_cell.length_c   1.000
_cell.angle_alpha   90.00
_cell.angle_beta   90.00
_cell.angle_gamma   90.00
#
_symmetry.space_group_name_H-M   'P 1'
#
loop_
_entity.id
_entity.type
_entity.pdbx_description
1 polymer ?
#
loop_
_entity_poly.entity_id
_entity_poly.type
_entity_poly.pdbx_seq_one_letter_code
_entity_poly.pdbx_strand_id
1 'polypeptide(L)'
;MLPEHDKEPQGDLSLRLVSEIRELVATARQQVLQAVNSTMVQTYWQIGRLIVEDEQQGEARAAYGKQQLQRLSGELTREFGKGFDVRNLRNIRAFYLAFPKRNALRTDLSWTHYRILLRIDNLQAREWYMAEAASQQWSSRALERQISTLYYERLLSSQDRKPWSWLTPQERNVMCCTCSGR
;
A
#
# COMPACT_ATOMS: atom_id res chain seq x y z
N MET A 1 22.28 -51.27 45.63
CA MET A 1 21.90 -49.96 46.20
C MET A 1 22.86 -48.91 45.65
N LEU A 2 22.55 -48.33 44.50
CA LEU A 2 23.18 -47.11 43.97
C LEU A 2 22.06 -46.20 43.49
N PRO A 3 22.11 -44.88 43.76
CA PRO A 3 20.96 -44.02 43.67
C PRO A 3 20.64 -43.63 42.23
N GLU A 4 19.34 -43.50 41.97
CA GLU A 4 18.74 -42.94 40.77
C GLU A 4 19.30 -41.53 40.51
N HIS A 5 19.89 -41.35 39.33
CA HIS A 5 20.19 -40.02 38.80
C HIS A 5 18.92 -39.53 38.08
N ASP A 6 18.03 -38.92 38.84
CA ASP A 6 16.93 -38.14 38.29
C ASP A 6 17.51 -37.00 37.43
N LYS A 7 17.38 -37.13 36.11
CA LYS A 7 17.66 -36.04 35.18
C LYS A 7 16.46 -35.10 35.18
N GLU A 8 16.55 -34.01 35.94
CA GLU A 8 15.62 -32.89 35.81
C GLU A 8 15.66 -32.27 34.39
N PRO A 9 14.52 -31.76 33.89
CA PRO A 9 14.33 -31.38 32.49
C PRO A 9 14.85 -29.96 32.23
N GLN A 10 16.14 -29.82 31.92
CA GLN A 10 16.78 -28.53 31.59
C GLN A 10 16.39 -27.95 30.21
N GLY A 11 15.42 -28.54 29.50
CA GLY A 11 15.10 -28.24 28.09
C GLY A 11 14.07 -27.13 27.83
N ASP A 12 13.24 -26.74 28.81
CA ASP A 12 12.12 -25.79 28.58
C ASP A 12 12.54 -24.32 28.75
N LEU A 13 13.41 -24.02 29.72
CA LEU A 13 13.84 -22.64 30.02
C LEU A 13 14.56 -21.96 28.84
N SER A 14 15.40 -22.73 28.12
CA SER A 14 16.14 -22.22 26.96
C SER A 14 15.22 -21.91 25.77
N LEU A 15 14.10 -22.63 25.60
CA LEU A 15 13.18 -22.40 24.49
C LEU A 15 12.34 -21.15 24.71
N ARG A 16 11.89 -20.91 25.95
CA ARG A 16 11.16 -19.68 26.32
C ARG A 16 12.03 -18.44 26.13
N LEU A 17 13.26 -18.45 26.65
CA LEU A 17 14.20 -17.35 26.48
C LEU A 17 14.49 -17.06 24.99
N VAL A 18 14.67 -18.10 24.18
CA VAL A 18 14.88 -17.94 22.72
C VAL A 18 13.64 -17.35 22.04
N SER A 19 12.42 -17.73 22.46
CA SER A 19 11.18 -17.16 21.93
C SER A 19 11.05 -15.68 22.29
N GLU A 20 11.28 -15.32 23.55
CA GLU A 20 11.21 -13.94 24.04
C GLU A 20 12.22 -13.03 23.31
N ILE A 21 13.47 -13.50 23.15
CA ILE A 21 14.50 -12.77 22.40
C ILE A 21 14.08 -12.61 20.93
N ARG A 22 13.51 -13.66 20.32
CA ARG A 22 13.05 -13.60 18.92
C ARG A 22 11.92 -12.58 18.75
N GLU A 23 10.95 -12.56 19.65
CA GLU A 23 9.84 -11.60 19.65
C GLU A 23 10.32 -10.16 19.86
N LEU A 24 11.26 -9.96 20.79
CA LEU A 24 11.86 -8.64 21.03
C LEU A 24 12.58 -8.11 19.79
N VAL A 25 13.41 -8.94 19.15
CA VAL A 25 14.13 -8.57 17.91
C VAL A 25 13.17 -8.33 16.75
N ALA A 26 12.12 -9.15 16.61
CA ALA A 26 11.11 -8.98 15.57
C ALA A 26 10.36 -7.66 15.75
N THR A 27 9.94 -7.35 16.98
CA THR A 27 9.24 -6.11 17.34
C THR A 27 10.10 -4.88 17.07
N ALA A 28 11.36 -4.89 17.51
CA ALA A 28 12.29 -3.78 17.29
C ALA A 28 12.52 -3.53 15.78
N ARG A 29 12.70 -4.58 14.98
CA ARG A 29 12.84 -4.47 13.53
C ARG A 29 11.58 -3.88 12.88
N GLN A 30 10.40 -4.32 13.31
CA GLN A 30 9.14 -3.80 12.78
C GLN A 30 8.98 -2.31 13.08
N GLN A 31 9.28 -1.88 14.32
CA GLN A 31 9.21 -0.47 14.72
C GLN A 31 10.14 0.41 13.89
N VAL A 32 11.39 -0.02 13.69
CA VAL A 32 12.34 0.70 12.83
C VAL A 32 11.81 0.83 11.40
N LEU A 33 11.29 -0.25 10.83
CA LEU A 33 10.72 -0.23 9.48
C LEU A 33 9.52 0.71 9.36
N GLN A 34 8.62 0.72 10.35
CA GLN A 34 7.47 1.62 10.38
C GLN A 34 7.89 3.09 10.50
N ALA A 35 8.87 3.41 11.35
CA ALA A 35 9.42 4.74 11.50
C ALA A 35 10.07 5.24 10.20
N VAL A 36 10.86 4.39 9.53
CA VAL A 36 11.46 4.71 8.24
C VAL A 36 10.39 4.91 7.17
N ASN A 37 9.42 4.01 7.07
CA ASN A 37 8.35 4.09 6.07
C ASN A 37 7.53 5.38 6.19
N SER A 38 7.06 5.67 7.40
CA SER A 38 6.27 6.88 7.69
C SER A 38 7.06 8.16 7.40
N THR A 39 8.32 8.22 7.83
CA THR A 39 9.21 9.36 7.56
C THR A 39 9.43 9.54 6.06
N MET A 40 9.74 8.47 5.34
CA MET A 40 9.96 8.50 3.89
C MET A 40 8.74 8.98 3.12
N VAL A 41 7.54 8.48 3.47
CA VAL A 41 6.29 8.89 2.83
C VAL A 41 6.00 10.37 3.07
N GLN A 42 6.21 10.85 4.29
CA GLN A 42 6.04 12.26 4.61
C GLN A 42 7.03 13.14 3.85
N THR A 43 8.31 12.76 3.81
CA THR A 43 9.35 13.49 3.07
C THR A 43 9.03 13.55 1.58
N TYR A 44 8.64 12.43 0.97
CA TYR A 44 8.24 12.41 -0.43
C TYR A 44 6.98 13.24 -0.69
N TRP A 45 6.01 13.23 0.21
CA TRP A 45 4.86 14.12 0.09
C TRP A 45 5.28 15.60 0.08
N GLN A 46 6.18 16.00 0.98
CA GLN A 46 6.69 17.38 1.05
C GLN A 46 7.48 17.77 -0.20
N ILE A 47 8.33 16.87 -0.72
CA ILE A 47 9.05 17.10 -1.98
C ILE A 47 8.07 17.27 -3.13
N GLY A 48 7.03 16.43 -3.20
CA GLY A 48 5.99 16.55 -4.22
C GLY A 48 5.26 17.89 -4.16
N ARG A 49 4.97 18.38 -2.95
CA ARG A 49 4.41 19.72 -2.73
C ARG A 49 5.33 20.81 -3.27
N LEU A 50 6.62 20.78 -2.88
CA LEU A 50 7.60 21.77 -3.31
C LEU A 50 7.74 21.83 -4.84
N ILE A 51 7.75 20.67 -5.50
CA ILE A 51 7.79 20.59 -6.96
C ILE A 51 6.55 21.26 -7.57
N VAL A 52 5.36 20.94 -7.08
CA VAL A 52 4.11 21.47 -7.65
C VAL A 52 3.94 22.96 -7.37
N GLU A 53 4.33 23.44 -6.19
CA GLU A 53 4.28 24.86 -5.84
C GLU A 53 5.25 25.68 -6.71
N ASP A 54 6.46 25.20 -6.97
CA ASP A 54 7.42 25.86 -7.86
C ASP A 54 6.91 25.89 -9.32
N GLU A 55 6.36 24.76 -9.81
CA GLU A 55 5.76 24.68 -11.16
C GLU A 55 4.61 25.69 -11.37
N GLN A 56 3.85 26.01 -10.32
CA GLN A 56 2.75 26.99 -10.38
C GLN A 56 3.24 28.45 -10.39
N GLN A 57 4.43 28.71 -9.84
CA GLN A 57 5.05 30.04 -9.83
C GLN A 57 5.82 30.36 -11.12
N GLY A 58 6.27 29.34 -11.84
CA GLY A 58 6.84 29.47 -13.19
C GLY A 58 5.76 29.63 -14.28
N GLU A 59 6.14 30.12 -15.46
CA GLU A 59 5.24 30.08 -16.62
C GLU A 59 4.84 28.62 -16.90
N ALA A 60 3.55 28.30 -16.77
CA ALA A 60 2.98 26.96 -16.86
C ALA A 60 3.12 26.32 -18.25
N ARG A 61 4.35 26.00 -18.66
CA ARG A 61 4.66 25.26 -19.88
C ARG A 61 5.07 23.84 -19.50
N ALA A 62 4.47 22.84 -20.15
CA ALA A 62 4.85 21.43 -19.99
C ALA A 62 6.35 21.17 -20.23
N ALA A 63 7.01 22.03 -21.03
CA ALA A 63 8.46 22.01 -21.23
C ALA A 63 9.26 22.40 -19.97
N TYR A 64 8.78 23.37 -19.17
CA TYR A 64 9.43 23.85 -17.95
C TYR A 64 9.49 22.74 -16.90
N GLY A 65 8.36 22.09 -16.60
CA GLY A 65 8.32 20.97 -15.64
C GLY A 65 9.21 19.79 -16.07
N LYS A 66 9.30 19.48 -17.38
CA LYS A 66 10.19 18.40 -17.86
C LYS A 66 11.66 18.72 -17.62
N GLN A 67 12.10 19.96 -17.89
CA GLN A 67 13.48 20.39 -17.67
C GLN A 67 13.80 20.52 -16.18
N GLN A 68 12.86 21.00 -15.37
CA GLN A 68 13.01 21.11 -13.93
C GLN A 68 13.26 19.75 -13.27
N LEU A 69 12.45 18.73 -13.59
CA LEU A 69 12.64 17.39 -13.03
C LEU A 69 13.99 16.77 -13.43
N GLN A 70 14.50 17.09 -14.63
CA GLN A 70 15.85 16.66 -15.05
C GLN A 70 16.93 17.33 -14.21
N ARG A 71 16.81 18.65 -13.99
CA ARG A 71 17.75 19.41 -13.15
C ARG A 71 17.74 18.92 -11.70
N LEU A 72 16.56 18.83 -11.09
CA LEU A 72 16.39 18.31 -9.73
C LEU A 72 16.97 16.91 -9.60
N SER A 73 16.74 16.05 -10.59
CA SER A 73 17.31 14.71 -10.59
C SER A 73 18.83 14.74 -10.59
N GLY A 74 19.45 15.58 -11.43
CA GLY A 74 20.90 15.72 -11.49
C GLY A 74 21.51 16.23 -10.19
N GLU A 75 20.92 17.25 -9.57
CA GLU A 75 21.41 17.84 -8.32
C GLU A 75 21.20 16.88 -7.13
N LEU A 76 19.97 16.39 -6.92
CA LEU A 76 19.65 15.53 -5.78
C LEU A 76 20.28 14.14 -5.87
N THR A 77 20.47 13.59 -7.07
CA THR A 77 21.18 12.31 -7.22
C THR A 77 22.67 12.46 -6.89
N ARG A 78 23.27 13.62 -7.15
CA ARG A 78 24.68 13.88 -6.77
C ARG A 78 24.84 13.99 -5.26
N GLU A 79 23.88 14.63 -4.58
CA GLU A 79 23.94 14.85 -3.13
C GLU A 79 23.51 13.62 -2.32
N PHE A 80 22.38 13.00 -2.67
CA PHE A 80 21.75 11.94 -1.88
C PHE A 80 21.81 10.55 -2.53
N GLY A 81 22.21 10.45 -3.80
CA GLY A 81 22.35 9.18 -4.49
C GLY A 81 21.03 8.60 -5.02
N LYS A 82 20.89 7.28 -4.88
CA LYS A 82 19.77 6.52 -5.46
C LYS A 82 18.43 6.95 -4.85
N GLY A 83 17.39 7.02 -5.70
CA GLY A 83 16.03 7.40 -5.29
C GLY A 83 15.60 8.79 -5.74
N PHE A 84 16.51 9.60 -6.30
CA PHE A 84 16.20 10.92 -6.86
C PHE A 84 16.30 10.96 -8.39
N ASP A 85 16.14 9.81 -9.05
CA ASP A 85 16.03 9.77 -10.50
C ASP A 85 14.75 10.47 -10.99
N VAL A 86 14.76 10.93 -12.24
CA VAL A 86 13.63 11.64 -12.87
C VAL A 86 12.32 10.86 -12.76
N ARG A 87 12.36 9.53 -12.86
CA ARG A 87 11.14 8.69 -12.78
C ARG A 87 10.59 8.69 -11.36
N ASN A 88 11.43 8.61 -10.33
CA ASN A 88 10.96 8.69 -8.96
C ASN A 88 10.45 10.09 -8.61
N LEU A 89 11.10 11.16 -9.06
CA LEU A 89 10.60 12.53 -8.88
C LEU A 89 9.23 12.75 -9.55
N ARG A 90 9.00 12.16 -10.73
CA ARG A 90 7.66 12.14 -11.35
C ARG A 90 6.62 11.44 -10.49
N ASN A 91 6.96 10.29 -9.89
CA ASN A 91 6.07 9.59 -8.98
C ASN A 91 5.80 10.43 -7.72
N ILE A 92 6.82 11.09 -7.17
CA ILE A 92 6.71 11.98 -6.01
C ILE A 92 5.77 13.16 -6.31
N ARG A 93 5.91 13.79 -7.48
CA ARG A 93 4.99 14.83 -7.97
C ARG A 93 3.57 14.30 -8.11
N ALA A 94 3.39 13.16 -8.78
CA ALA A 94 2.07 12.52 -8.94
C ALA A 94 1.45 12.13 -7.59
N PHE A 95 2.27 11.74 -6.63
CA PHE A 95 1.85 11.40 -5.28
C PHE A 95 1.19 12.59 -4.58
N TYR A 96 1.82 13.76 -4.60
CA TYR A 96 1.23 14.96 -4.02
C TYR A 96 -0.09 15.36 -4.72
N LEU A 97 -0.14 15.29 -6.05
CA LEU A 97 -1.35 15.59 -6.81
C LEU A 97 -2.51 14.63 -6.51
N ALA A 98 -2.20 13.34 -6.30
CA ALA A 98 -3.20 12.32 -5.98
C ALA A 98 -3.67 12.38 -4.51
N PHE A 99 -2.81 12.84 -3.60
CA PHE A 99 -3.08 12.91 -2.17
C PHE A 99 -2.77 14.31 -1.61
N PRO A 100 -3.52 15.36 -2.00
CA PRO A 100 -3.21 16.75 -1.62
C PRO A 100 -3.41 17.03 -0.13
N LYS A 101 -4.14 16.17 0.59
CA LYS A 101 -4.35 16.29 2.05
C LYS A 101 -3.40 15.34 2.77
N ARG A 102 -2.43 15.89 3.52
CA ARG A 102 -1.45 15.09 4.29
C ARG A 102 -2.12 14.11 5.26
N ASN A 103 -3.24 14.49 5.89
CA ASN A 103 -3.96 13.65 6.84
C ASN A 103 -4.64 12.43 6.20
N ALA A 104 -4.74 12.38 4.87
CA ALA A 104 -5.23 11.21 4.16
C ALA A 104 -4.20 10.06 4.11
N LEU A 105 -2.92 10.38 4.35
CA LEU A 105 -1.85 9.39 4.31
C LEU A 105 -1.92 8.44 5.50
N ARG A 106 -1.76 7.15 5.24
CA ARG A 106 -1.57 6.10 6.24
C ARG A 106 -0.10 5.96 6.57
N THR A 107 0.23 5.97 7.86
CA THR A 107 1.60 5.81 8.39
C THR A 107 2.13 4.39 8.23
N ASP A 108 1.24 3.41 8.13
CA ASP A 108 1.59 1.99 8.02
C ASP A 108 2.01 1.59 6.60
N LEU A 109 1.72 2.43 5.61
CA LEU A 109 2.04 2.18 4.21
C LEU A 109 3.39 2.78 3.84
N SER A 110 4.24 1.96 3.22
CA SER A 110 5.52 2.40 2.67
C SER A 110 5.38 3.11 1.32
N TRP A 111 6.45 3.79 0.86
CA TRP A 111 6.50 4.43 -0.46
C TRP A 111 6.12 3.47 -1.61
N THR A 112 6.52 2.20 -1.52
CA THR A 112 6.18 1.19 -2.53
C THR A 112 4.66 0.95 -2.63
N HIS A 113 3.93 1.00 -1.52
CA HIS A 113 2.47 0.91 -1.54
C HIS A 113 1.86 2.06 -2.31
N TYR A 114 2.28 3.29 -2.01
CA TYR A 114 1.78 4.47 -2.71
C TYR A 114 2.11 4.44 -4.21
N ARG A 115 3.31 3.97 -4.59
CA ARG A 115 3.64 3.77 -6.01
C ARG A 115 2.73 2.77 -6.73
N ILE A 116 2.24 1.76 -6.03
CA ILE A 116 1.26 0.80 -6.57
C ILE A 116 -0.12 1.49 -6.67
N LEU A 117 -0.56 2.16 -5.60
CA LEU A 117 -1.84 2.87 -5.55
C LEU A 117 -1.97 3.96 -6.62
N LEU A 118 -0.87 4.65 -6.95
CA LEU A 118 -0.83 5.67 -8.01
C LEU A 118 -1.13 5.14 -9.42
N ARG A 119 -1.03 3.82 -9.62
CA ARG A 119 -1.37 3.18 -10.92
C ARG A 119 -2.85 2.87 -11.06
N ILE A 120 -3.64 3.02 -9.99
CA ILE A 120 -5.07 2.75 -10.00
C ILE A 120 -5.77 4.03 -10.44
N ASP A 121 -6.44 4.01 -11.59
CA ASP A 121 -7.12 5.19 -12.13
C ASP A 121 -8.39 5.54 -11.37
N ASN A 122 -9.16 4.53 -10.95
CA ASN A 122 -10.38 4.73 -10.18
C ASN A 122 -10.07 5.20 -8.75
N LEU A 123 -10.50 6.42 -8.42
CA LEU A 123 -10.27 7.04 -7.11
C LEU A 123 -10.89 6.22 -5.95
N GLN A 124 -12.11 5.72 -6.12
CA GLN A 124 -12.80 4.95 -5.08
C GLN A 124 -12.08 3.64 -4.80
N ALA A 125 -11.66 2.93 -5.86
CA ALA A 125 -10.87 1.71 -5.73
C ALA A 125 -9.53 1.99 -5.04
N ARG A 126 -8.85 3.08 -5.42
CA ARG A 126 -7.57 3.49 -4.81
C ARG A 126 -7.71 3.75 -3.32
N GLU A 127 -8.73 4.52 -2.91
CA GLU A 127 -8.98 4.84 -1.52
C GLU A 127 -9.35 3.59 -0.72
N TRP A 128 -10.17 2.71 -1.30
CA TRP A 128 -10.56 1.45 -0.69
C TRP A 128 -9.34 0.54 -0.49
N TYR A 129 -8.52 0.31 -1.52
CA TYR A 129 -7.30 -0.49 -1.43
C TYR A 129 -6.29 0.10 -0.45
N MET A 130 -6.17 1.42 -0.37
CA MET A 130 -5.31 2.09 0.61
C MET A 130 -5.78 1.83 2.05
N ALA A 131 -7.09 1.93 2.30
CA ALA A 131 -7.66 1.66 3.61
C ALA A 131 -7.52 0.17 3.99
N GLU A 132 -7.86 -0.73 3.07
CA GLU A 132 -7.80 -2.17 3.31
C GLU A 132 -6.36 -2.68 3.50
N ALA A 133 -5.41 -2.14 2.72
CA ALA A 133 -4.00 -2.51 2.90
C ALA A 133 -3.46 -2.09 4.27
N ALA A 134 -3.89 -0.93 4.78
CA ALA A 134 -3.50 -0.46 6.10
C ALA A 134 -4.17 -1.28 7.22
N SER A 135 -5.47 -1.57 7.11
CA SER A 135 -6.21 -2.34 8.12
C SER A 135 -5.73 -3.79 8.21
N GLN A 136 -5.48 -4.44 7.08
CA GLN A 136 -5.05 -5.83 7.00
C GLN A 136 -3.53 -6.01 7.01
N GLN A 137 -2.78 -4.93 7.18
CA GLN A 137 -1.31 -4.93 7.18
C GLN A 137 -0.72 -5.64 5.95
N TRP A 138 -1.31 -5.41 4.78
CA TRP A 138 -0.82 -6.03 3.56
C TRP A 138 0.59 -5.54 3.22
N SER A 139 1.47 -6.48 2.91
CA SER A 139 2.74 -6.12 2.25
C SER A 139 2.48 -5.55 0.86
N SER A 140 3.45 -4.82 0.30
CA SER A 140 3.28 -4.21 -1.02
C SER A 140 3.01 -5.25 -2.11
N ARG A 141 3.57 -6.47 -1.95
CA ARG A 141 3.32 -7.61 -2.85
C ARG A 141 1.90 -8.17 -2.69
N ALA A 142 1.38 -8.20 -1.47
CA ALA A 142 0.01 -8.63 -1.22
C ALA A 142 -0.98 -7.63 -1.83
N LEU A 143 -0.76 -6.32 -1.61
CA LEU A 143 -1.55 -5.27 -2.26
C LEU A 143 -1.55 -5.42 -3.78
N GLU A 144 -0.37 -5.55 -4.40
CA GLU A 144 -0.25 -5.73 -5.86
C GLU A 144 -1.04 -6.95 -6.35
N ARG A 145 -0.92 -8.09 -5.65
CA ARG A 145 -1.70 -9.30 -5.96
C ARG A 145 -3.20 -9.07 -5.85
N GLN A 146 -3.68 -8.39 -4.81
CA GLN A 146 -5.11 -8.14 -4.62
C GLN A 146 -5.68 -7.23 -5.71
N ILE A 147 -4.91 -6.23 -6.15
CA ILE A 147 -5.25 -5.39 -7.30
C ILE A 147 -5.29 -6.23 -8.59
N SER A 148 -4.28 -7.07 -8.83
CA SER A 148 -4.25 -7.93 -10.03
C SER A 148 -5.43 -8.89 -10.13
N THR A 149 -6.01 -9.28 -9.00
CA THR A 149 -7.18 -10.17 -8.97
C THR A 149 -8.52 -9.43 -8.92
N LEU A 150 -8.53 -8.10 -9.13
CA LEU A 150 -9.74 -7.27 -9.09
C LEU A 150 -10.57 -7.53 -7.82
N TYR A 151 -9.88 -7.63 -6.67
CA TYR A 151 -10.50 -7.98 -5.40
C TYR A 151 -11.65 -7.02 -5.03
N TYR A 152 -11.44 -5.72 -5.25
CA TYR A 152 -12.44 -4.70 -4.98
C TYR A 152 -13.70 -4.89 -5.83
N GLU A 153 -13.54 -5.11 -7.13
CA GLU A 153 -14.65 -5.31 -8.08
C GLU A 153 -15.43 -6.59 -7.78
N ARG A 154 -14.73 -7.66 -7.39
CA ARG A 154 -15.35 -8.92 -6.96
C ARG A 154 -16.14 -8.75 -5.66
N LEU A 155 -15.66 -7.92 -4.74
CA LEU A 155 -16.36 -7.60 -3.50
C LEU A 155 -17.65 -6.80 -3.77
N LEU A 156 -17.62 -5.82 -4.68
CA LEU A 156 -18.82 -5.11 -5.11
C LEU A 156 -19.82 -6.05 -5.79
N SER A 157 -19.33 -6.89 -6.70
CA SER A 157 -20.16 -7.85 -7.45
C SER A 157 -20.80 -8.93 -6.57
N SER A 158 -20.24 -9.22 -5.39
CA SER A 158 -20.81 -10.17 -4.44
C SER A 158 -21.86 -9.53 -3.52
N GLN A 159 -21.73 -8.24 -3.20
CA GLN A 159 -22.71 -7.46 -2.44
C GLN A 159 -23.98 -7.17 -3.27
N ASP A 160 -23.85 -7.01 -4.59
CA ASP A 160 -24.97 -6.77 -5.50
C ASP A 160 -25.80 -8.03 -5.85
N ARG A 161 -25.48 -9.19 -5.29
CA ARG A 161 -26.39 -10.33 -5.37
C ARG A 161 -27.52 -10.13 -4.37
N LYS A 162 -28.63 -9.49 -4.80
CA LYS A 162 -29.91 -9.60 -4.08
C LYS A 162 -30.15 -11.09 -3.79
N PRO A 163 -30.23 -11.52 -2.52
CA PRO A 163 -30.52 -12.92 -2.23
C PRO A 163 -31.82 -13.35 -2.92
N TRP A 164 -31.83 -14.56 -3.49
CA TRP A 164 -32.98 -15.16 -4.17
C TRP A 164 -34.29 -15.13 -3.32
N SER A 165 -34.15 -14.96 -2.01
CA SER A 165 -35.21 -14.98 -0.99
C SER A 165 -36.20 -13.81 -1.01
N TRP A 166 -36.05 -12.79 -1.87
CA TRP A 166 -36.99 -11.65 -1.94
C TRP A 166 -37.68 -11.45 -3.30
N LEU A 167 -37.50 -12.35 -4.25
CA LEU A 167 -38.20 -12.26 -5.53
C LEU A 167 -39.63 -12.80 -5.39
N THR A 168 -40.60 -11.99 -5.81
CA THR A 168 -41.99 -12.44 -5.90
C THR A 168 -42.14 -13.51 -6.99
N PRO A 169 -43.12 -14.43 -6.91
CA PRO A 169 -43.33 -15.45 -7.95
C PRO A 169 -43.41 -14.91 -9.38
N GLN A 170 -43.84 -13.65 -9.55
CA GLN A 170 -43.97 -12.99 -10.85
C GLN A 170 -42.61 -12.61 -11.48
N GLU A 171 -41.59 -12.31 -10.67
CA GLU A 171 -40.27 -11.90 -11.14
C GLU A 171 -39.37 -13.09 -11.49
N ARG A 172 -39.66 -14.27 -10.94
CA ARG A 172 -38.93 -15.52 -11.26
C ARG A 172 -39.17 -16.02 -12.69
N ASN A 173 -40.25 -15.60 -13.35
CA ASN A 173 -40.63 -16.07 -14.67
C ASN A 173 -40.01 -15.25 -15.83
N VAL A 174 -39.31 -14.15 -15.53
CA VAL A 174 -38.71 -13.27 -16.55
C VAL A 174 -37.25 -13.63 -16.86
N MET A 175 -36.58 -14.39 -15.98
CA MET A 175 -35.17 -14.78 -16.15
C MET A 175 -34.97 -16.27 -16.49
N CYS A 176 -36.05 -17.05 -16.66
CA CYS A 176 -35.99 -18.45 -17.12
C CYS A 176 -36.23 -18.60 -18.65
N CYS A 177 -36.51 -17.50 -19.36
CA CYS A 177 -36.86 -17.53 -20.79
C CYS A 177 -35.86 -16.74 -21.66
N THR A 178 -34.56 -17.02 -21.56
CA THR A 178 -33.60 -16.79 -22.66
C THR A 178 -32.57 -17.91 -22.70
N CYS A 179 -33.03 -19.12 -22.97
CA CYS A 179 -32.20 -20.18 -23.54
C CYS A 179 -33.10 -21.14 -24.35
N SER A 180 -33.65 -20.62 -25.44
CA SER A 180 -34.18 -21.43 -26.53
C SER A 180 -33.91 -20.74 -27.87
N GLY A 181 -32.91 -21.27 -28.58
CA GLY A 181 -32.83 -21.29 -30.04
C GLY A 181 -32.46 -20.01 -30.78
N ARG A 182 -31.20 -19.95 -31.23
CA ARG A 182 -30.91 -20.18 -32.66
C ARG A 182 -29.50 -20.71 -32.85
#